data_AF-A0AA36N108-F1
#
_entry.id   AF-A0AA36N108-F1
#
_cell.length_a   1.000
_cell.length_b   1.000
_cell.length_c   1.000
_cell.angle_alpha   90.00
_cell.angle_beta   90.00
_cell.angle_gamma   90.00
#
_symmetry.space_group_name_H-M   'P 1'
#
loop_
_entity.id
_entity.type
_entity.pdbx_description
1 polymer ?
#
loop_
_entity_poly.entity_id
_entity_poly.type
_entity_poly.pdbx_seq_one_letter_code
_entity_poly.pdbx_strand_id
1 'polypeptide(L)'
;MKAEGREEADIKKQMEVLNDTLTVIPDSRHRLQKYATELRDFLESDHQDVSLADADPEVQAVLEGRQVLREVDLALGTLTVEDVYRSNVDLPASGAMRLILACWLVATAVKTKTEDFVVLTMLSSGPTLVNVNNPKGTDLQHVDLAVGQMDFHELFANWYAFLPPSAKEKLHVLCLDDASLQFARSLAPHADVSVAQQGPPFRARLEFIRKLLGQGKTVLQSDVDAVWLQDPLPYLRKVPEHLVAMREFTDWHEPNAGFILYRPQLLEKFLPAWSQAMGASSDDNTPMRAMFQTATWRPDLPDTSSSGELLGVTLRLLPLHLFARVAAATSECTGAGMIHNQANFQKQLSVKEFLN
;
A
#
# COMPACT_ATOMS: atom_id res chain seq x y z
N MET A 1 7.64 -5.24 30.12
CA MET A 1 8.34 -5.21 31.44
C MET A 1 7.46 -4.65 32.56
N LYS A 2 7.16 -3.34 32.61
CA LYS A 2 6.28 -2.78 33.66
C LYS A 2 4.87 -3.40 33.63
N ALA A 3 4.25 -3.47 32.45
CA ALA A 3 2.94 -4.11 32.27
C ALA A 3 2.93 -5.64 32.51
N GLU A 4 4.11 -6.28 32.48
CA GLU A 4 4.27 -7.71 32.75
C GLU A 4 4.55 -8.00 34.24
N GLY A 5 4.64 -6.96 35.09
CA GLY A 5 4.95 -7.12 36.51
C GLY A 5 6.36 -7.65 36.79
N ARG A 6 7.35 -7.31 35.94
CA ARG A 6 8.75 -7.69 36.19
C ARG A 6 9.32 -6.99 37.42
N GLU A 7 10.39 -7.57 37.98
CA GLU A 7 11.06 -7.05 39.17
C GLU A 7 11.62 -5.63 38.96
N GLU A 8 11.53 -4.78 39.99
CA GLU A 8 12.01 -3.39 39.95
C GLU A 8 13.51 -3.29 39.65
N ALA A 9 14.32 -4.25 40.10
CA ALA A 9 15.74 -4.30 39.81
C ALA A 9 16.02 -4.44 38.30
N ASP A 10 15.28 -5.31 37.61
CA ASP A 10 15.37 -5.49 36.16
C ASP A 10 14.90 -4.25 35.40
N ILE A 11 13.82 -3.63 35.85
CA ILE A 11 13.28 -2.40 35.27
C ILE A 11 14.31 -1.27 35.41
N LYS A 12 14.93 -1.12 36.59
CA LYS A 12 15.95 -0.11 36.84
C LYS A 12 17.16 -0.28 35.92
N LYS A 13 17.66 -1.52 35.77
CA LYS A 13 18.76 -1.81 34.85
C LYS A 13 18.43 -1.42 33.41
N GLN A 14 17.22 -1.71 32.94
CA GLN A 14 16.79 -1.31 31.59
C GLN A 14 16.59 0.21 31.47
N MET A 15 16.21 0.88 32.55
CA MET A 15 16.08 2.33 32.57
C MET A 15 17.45 3.03 32.50
N GLU A 16 18.49 2.44 33.08
CA GLU A 16 19.88 2.89 32.90
C GLU A 16 20.32 2.77 31.43
N VAL A 17 20.08 1.61 30.80
CA VAL A 17 20.36 1.41 29.36
C VAL A 17 19.58 2.40 28.48
N LEU A 18 18.31 2.64 28.80
CA LEU A 18 17.50 3.63 28.09
C LEU A 18 18.08 5.03 28.25
N ASN A 19 18.48 5.43 29.46
CA ASN A 19 19.06 6.75 29.69
C ASN A 19 20.38 6.92 28.93
N ASP A 20 21.27 5.93 28.95
CA ASP A 20 22.50 5.96 28.17
C ASP A 20 22.20 6.16 26.67
N THR A 21 21.17 5.49 26.15
CA THR A 21 20.71 5.65 24.77
C THR A 21 20.13 7.03 24.51
N LEU A 22 19.32 7.57 25.43
CA LEU A 22 18.69 8.88 25.27
C LEU A 22 19.70 10.02 25.35
N THR A 23 20.81 9.86 26.08
CA THR A 23 21.84 10.90 26.20
C THR A 23 22.64 11.13 24.91
N VAL A 24 22.73 10.13 24.02
CA VAL A 24 23.44 10.28 22.74
C VAL A 24 22.59 10.91 21.64
N ILE A 25 21.25 10.93 21.79
CA ILE A 25 20.34 11.45 20.77
C ILE A 25 20.56 12.95 20.51
N PRO A 26 20.65 13.84 21.52
CA PRO A 26 20.87 15.26 21.29
C PRO A 26 22.17 15.56 20.51
N ASP A 27 23.28 14.90 20.86
CA ASP A 27 24.56 15.07 20.16
C ASP A 27 24.48 14.52 18.72
N SER A 28 23.88 13.35 18.53
CA SER A 28 23.69 12.77 17.19
C SER A 28 22.82 13.67 16.31
N ARG A 29 21.74 14.22 16.87
CA ARG A 29 20.85 15.18 16.19
C ARG A 29 21.60 16.46 15.81
N HIS A 30 22.43 16.98 16.71
CA HIS A 30 23.25 18.18 16.45
C HIS A 30 24.27 17.94 15.34
N ARG A 31 24.97 16.80 15.35
CA ARG A 31 25.91 16.42 14.28
C ARG A 31 25.21 16.24 12.94
N LEU A 32 24.05 15.58 12.93
CA LEU A 32 23.26 15.39 11.72
C LEU A 32 22.83 16.75 11.12
N GLN A 33 22.36 17.67 11.96
CA GLN A 33 22.00 19.02 11.54
C GLN A 33 23.20 19.80 11.00
N LYS A 34 24.36 19.67 11.64
CA LYS A 34 25.62 20.28 11.17
C LYS A 34 25.98 19.78 9.76
N TYR A 35 26.05 18.47 9.55
CA TYR A 35 26.43 17.90 8.25
C TYR A 35 25.41 18.18 7.15
N ALA A 36 24.11 18.20 7.48
CA ALA A 36 23.10 18.64 6.51
C ALA A 36 23.25 20.12 6.15
N THR A 37 23.68 20.97 7.08
CA THR A 37 23.99 22.38 6.76
C THR A 37 25.18 22.46 5.81
N GLU A 38 26.28 21.79 6.14
CA GLU A 38 27.49 21.77 5.29
C GLU A 38 27.22 21.22 3.88
N LEU A 39 26.43 20.14 3.76
CA LEU A 39 26.04 19.58 2.47
C LEU A 39 25.12 20.52 1.69
N ARG A 40 24.19 21.21 2.36
CA ARG A 40 23.32 22.21 1.72
C ARG A 40 24.15 23.37 1.15
N ASP A 41 25.05 23.91 1.96
CA ASP A 41 25.95 24.99 1.55
C ASP A 41 26.83 24.57 0.35
N PHE A 42 27.33 23.33 0.35
CA PHE A 42 28.10 22.77 -0.76
C PHE A 42 27.25 22.66 -2.05
N LEU A 43 26.05 22.07 -1.97
CA LEU A 43 25.18 21.92 -3.14
C LEU A 43 24.66 23.25 -3.69
N GLU A 44 24.46 24.25 -2.82
CA GLU A 44 24.04 25.59 -3.20
C GLU A 44 25.19 26.46 -3.74
N SER A 45 26.45 26.20 -3.36
CA SER A 45 27.57 26.99 -3.90
C SER A 45 28.07 26.46 -5.24
N ASP A 46 28.22 25.14 -5.35
CA ASP A 46 28.92 24.52 -6.47
C ASP A 46 27.98 23.88 -7.51
N HIS A 47 26.71 23.62 -7.16
CA HIS A 47 25.82 22.76 -7.95
C HIS A 47 24.37 23.27 -8.11
N GLN A 48 24.14 24.59 -8.14
CA GLN A 48 22.79 25.14 -8.37
C GLN A 48 22.25 24.80 -9.77
N ASP A 49 23.08 24.95 -10.80
CA ASP A 49 22.67 24.91 -12.22
C ASP A 49 22.67 23.49 -12.83
N VAL A 50 22.75 22.45 -12.00
CA VAL A 50 22.77 21.07 -12.48
C VAL A 50 21.42 20.69 -13.11
N SER A 51 21.45 20.39 -14.42
CA SER A 51 20.30 19.96 -15.20
C SER A 51 19.93 18.50 -14.90
N LEU A 52 18.64 18.25 -14.70
CA LEU A 52 18.08 16.91 -14.47
C LEU A 52 18.11 15.98 -15.70
N ALA A 53 18.47 16.52 -16.87
CA ALA A 53 18.42 15.78 -18.13
C ALA A 53 19.68 14.94 -18.40
N ASP A 54 20.76 15.19 -17.66
CA ASP A 54 22.07 14.61 -17.96
C ASP A 54 22.29 13.33 -17.13
N ALA A 55 22.57 12.22 -17.81
CA ALA A 55 22.87 10.93 -17.18
C ALA A 55 24.31 10.83 -16.64
N ASP A 56 24.91 11.96 -16.27
CA ASP A 56 26.27 12.03 -15.76
C ASP A 56 26.32 11.50 -14.30
N PRO A 57 27.26 10.61 -13.95
CA PRO A 57 27.48 10.17 -12.57
C PRO A 57 27.60 11.31 -11.55
N GLU A 58 28.17 12.46 -11.94
CA GLU A 58 28.27 13.64 -11.08
C GLU A 58 26.89 14.24 -10.78
N VAL A 59 26.02 14.32 -11.79
CA VAL A 59 24.63 14.77 -11.64
C VAL A 59 23.85 13.82 -10.73
N GLN A 60 24.04 12.51 -10.89
CA GLN A 60 23.41 11.52 -10.01
C GLN A 60 23.82 11.71 -8.54
N ALA A 61 25.10 11.95 -8.27
CA ALA A 61 25.60 12.20 -6.91
C ALA A 61 25.01 13.50 -6.31
N VAL A 62 24.84 14.56 -7.11
CA VAL A 62 24.16 15.80 -6.68
C VAL A 62 22.70 15.54 -6.32
N LEU A 63 21.99 14.72 -7.11
CA LEU A 63 20.60 14.36 -6.82
C LEU A 63 20.46 13.52 -5.56
N GLU A 64 21.37 12.57 -5.34
CA GLU A 64 21.45 11.80 -4.11
C GLU A 64 21.74 12.71 -2.90
N GLY A 65 22.66 13.67 -3.02
CA GLY A 65 22.94 14.65 -1.96
C GLY A 65 21.70 15.48 -1.60
N ARG A 66 20.97 15.99 -2.60
CA ARG A 66 19.70 16.73 -2.39
C ARG A 66 18.63 15.86 -1.74
N GLN A 67 18.57 14.57 -2.08
CA GLN A 67 17.65 13.61 -1.48
C GLN A 67 18.01 13.35 0.00
N VAL A 68 19.28 13.14 0.33
CA VAL A 68 19.75 12.96 1.71
C VAL A 68 19.39 14.17 2.58
N LEU A 69 19.50 15.39 2.07
CA LEU A 69 19.09 16.59 2.83
C LEU A 69 17.60 16.56 3.20
N ARG A 70 16.73 16.14 2.28
CA ARG A 70 15.29 16.00 2.55
C ARG A 70 15.02 14.94 3.61
N GLU A 71 15.73 13.82 3.57
CA GLU A 71 15.63 12.75 4.58
C GLU A 71 16.06 13.23 5.96
N VAL A 72 17.16 14.01 6.02
CA VAL A 72 17.60 14.63 7.27
C VAL A 72 16.56 15.60 7.79
N ASP A 73 16.01 16.46 6.94
CA ASP A 73 15.01 17.43 7.39
C ASP A 73 13.72 16.75 7.89
N LEU A 74 13.32 15.62 7.29
CA LEU A 74 12.23 14.78 7.78
C LEU A 74 12.55 14.16 9.14
N ALA A 75 13.74 13.57 9.28
CA ALA A 75 14.20 12.94 10.53
C ALA A 75 14.36 13.95 11.67
N LEU A 76 14.73 15.19 11.34
CA LEU A 76 14.83 16.30 12.29
C LEU A 76 13.47 16.95 12.59
N GLY A 77 12.43 16.65 11.81
CA GLY A 77 11.12 17.30 11.90
C GLY A 77 11.15 18.78 11.49
N THR A 78 12.15 19.19 10.70
CA THR A 78 12.25 20.54 10.13
C THR A 78 11.50 20.65 8.81
N LEU A 79 11.31 19.52 8.10
CA LEU A 79 10.35 19.38 7.01
C LEU A 79 9.25 18.41 7.43
N THR A 80 8.02 18.79 7.10
CA THR A 80 6.91 17.84 7.12
C THR A 80 6.89 17.05 5.81
N VAL A 81 6.23 15.89 5.79
CA VAL A 81 6.02 15.13 4.55
C VAL A 81 5.28 15.99 3.51
N GLU A 82 4.41 16.89 3.98
CA GLU A 82 3.69 17.86 3.17
C GLU A 82 4.61 18.88 2.47
N ASP A 83 5.66 19.36 3.14
CA ASP A 83 6.60 20.34 2.59
C ASP A 83 7.50 19.74 1.50
N VAL A 84 7.91 18.47 1.68
CA VAL A 84 8.62 17.71 0.64
C VAL A 84 7.74 17.52 -0.59
N TYR A 85 6.44 17.31 -0.43
CA TYR A 85 5.53 17.17 -1.57
C TYR A 85 5.34 18.50 -2.32
N ARG A 86 5.15 19.62 -1.61
CA ARG A 86 4.94 20.95 -2.22
C ARG A 86 6.15 21.45 -3.02
N SER A 87 7.36 21.23 -2.51
CA SER A 87 8.60 21.64 -3.20
C SER A 87 8.89 20.84 -4.48
N ASN A 88 8.19 19.72 -4.71
CA ASN A 88 8.33 18.90 -5.91
C ASN A 88 7.28 19.20 -7.00
N VAL A 89 6.34 20.13 -6.76
CA VAL A 89 5.26 20.46 -7.71
C VAL A 89 5.75 21.28 -8.92
N ASP A 90 6.90 21.96 -8.81
CA ASP A 90 7.43 22.85 -9.86
C ASP A 90 8.41 22.18 -10.86
N LEU A 91 8.64 20.87 -10.77
CA LEU A 91 9.53 20.15 -11.71
C LEU A 91 8.76 19.56 -12.92
N PRO A 92 9.35 19.58 -14.14
CA PRO A 92 8.69 19.09 -15.35
C PRO A 92 8.38 17.57 -15.32
N ALA A 93 7.29 17.21 -16.01
CA ALA A 93 6.59 15.94 -15.93
C ALA A 93 7.27 14.77 -16.66
N SER A 94 7.88 13.85 -15.92
CA SER A 94 7.90 12.42 -16.25
C SER A 94 7.16 11.66 -15.15
N GLY A 95 5.96 11.15 -15.49
CA GLY A 95 4.88 10.83 -14.57
C GLY A 95 5.00 9.54 -13.75
N ALA A 96 5.98 8.67 -14.00
CA ALA A 96 6.07 7.38 -13.32
C ALA A 96 6.87 7.43 -12.00
N MET A 97 7.86 8.33 -11.88
CA MET A 97 8.74 8.40 -10.70
C MET A 97 8.16 9.15 -9.49
N ARG A 98 7.01 9.81 -9.67
CA ARG A 98 6.40 10.71 -8.67
C ARG A 98 5.61 9.99 -7.58
N LEU A 99 5.17 8.76 -7.85
CA LEU A 99 4.46 7.91 -6.88
C LEU A 99 5.42 6.98 -6.09
N ILE A 100 6.68 6.91 -6.53
CA ILE A 100 7.66 5.85 -6.22
C ILE A 100 8.41 6.08 -4.89
N LEU A 101 8.58 7.31 -4.40
CA LEU A 101 9.46 7.59 -3.24
C LEU A 101 8.76 7.86 -1.89
N ALA A 102 7.49 8.28 -1.89
CA ALA A 102 6.83 8.67 -0.63
C ALA A 102 6.36 7.48 0.23
N CYS A 103 6.06 6.33 -0.38
CA CYS A 103 5.55 5.14 0.32
C CYS A 103 6.65 4.27 0.95
N TRP A 104 7.91 4.46 0.54
CA TRP A 104 9.06 3.71 1.06
C TRP A 104 9.42 4.08 2.51
N LEU A 105 9.02 5.28 2.98
CA LEU A 105 9.45 5.91 4.23
C LEU A 105 8.89 5.32 5.55
N VAL A 106 7.99 4.32 5.53
CA VAL A 106 7.30 3.86 6.77
C VAL A 106 7.64 2.41 7.17
N ALA A 107 8.34 1.64 6.33
CA ALA A 107 8.54 0.21 6.57
C ALA A 107 9.89 -0.13 7.22
N THR A 108 10.04 0.03 8.54
CA THR A 108 11.12 -0.64 9.29
C THR A 108 10.66 -1.44 10.52
N ALA A 109 10.90 -2.75 10.41
CA ALA A 109 11.23 -3.75 11.41
C ALA A 109 10.42 -3.83 12.73
N VAL A 110 9.38 -4.68 12.71
CA VAL A 110 8.93 -5.42 13.90
C VAL A 110 8.96 -6.92 13.58
N LYS A 111 9.89 -7.66 14.17
CA LYS A 111 9.89 -9.13 14.16
C LYS A 111 8.84 -9.63 15.16
N THR A 112 7.65 -9.97 14.68
CA THR A 112 6.65 -10.73 15.46
C THR A 112 6.62 -12.18 14.99
N LYS A 113 6.13 -13.08 15.87
CA LYS A 113 5.94 -14.51 15.60
C LYS A 113 5.34 -14.71 14.20
N THR A 114 5.99 -15.58 13.42
CA THR A 114 5.65 -15.86 12.04
C THR A 114 4.32 -16.60 11.97
N GLU A 115 3.22 -15.87 11.83
CA GLU A 115 2.05 -16.42 11.17
C GLU A 115 2.48 -16.93 9.78
N ASP A 116 2.04 -18.14 9.45
CA ASP A 116 2.23 -18.73 8.13
C ASP A 116 1.29 -17.98 7.16
N PHE A 117 1.88 -17.03 6.47
CA PHE A 117 1.21 -15.95 5.76
C PHE A 117 1.71 -15.94 4.33
N VAL A 118 0.80 -15.77 3.37
CA VAL A 118 1.11 -15.69 1.93
C VAL A 118 0.53 -14.41 1.39
N VAL A 119 1.32 -13.65 0.63
CA VAL A 119 0.82 -12.57 -0.22
C VAL A 119 0.52 -13.18 -1.58
N LEU A 120 -0.72 -13.14 -2.04
CA LEU A 120 -1.15 -13.68 -3.32
C LEU A 120 -1.44 -12.53 -4.29
N THR A 121 -0.84 -12.56 -5.46
CA THR A 121 -1.24 -11.70 -6.58
C THR A 121 -1.47 -12.53 -7.83
N MET A 122 -2.23 -11.98 -8.78
CA MET A 122 -2.47 -12.58 -10.08
C MET A 122 -1.73 -11.83 -11.16
N LEU A 123 -1.22 -12.56 -12.15
CA LEU A 123 -0.54 -11.96 -13.30
C LEU A 123 -1.07 -12.55 -14.60
N SER A 124 -1.42 -11.67 -15.54
CA SER A 124 -1.76 -12.00 -16.92
C SER A 124 -0.83 -11.26 -17.85
N SER A 125 -0.64 -11.79 -19.05
CA SER A 125 -0.08 -11.04 -20.16
C SER A 125 -1.18 -10.19 -20.79
N GLY A 126 -0.78 -9.07 -21.38
CA GLY A 126 -1.67 -8.19 -22.12
C GLY A 126 -1.93 -6.85 -21.43
N PRO A 127 -2.62 -5.95 -22.16
CA PRO A 127 -2.87 -4.61 -21.67
C PRO A 127 -3.90 -4.63 -20.55
N THR A 128 -3.64 -3.83 -19.53
CA THR A 128 -4.63 -3.38 -18.57
C THR A 128 -4.97 -1.92 -18.81
N LEU A 129 -6.19 -1.55 -18.42
CA LEU A 129 -6.60 -0.16 -18.46
C LEU A 129 -6.11 0.50 -17.18
N VAL A 130 -5.19 1.45 -17.34
CA VAL A 130 -4.79 2.34 -16.28
C VAL A 130 -5.45 3.69 -16.54
N ASN A 131 -6.24 4.16 -15.59
CA ASN A 131 -6.72 5.52 -15.66
C ASN A 131 -5.55 6.45 -15.30
N VAL A 132 -5.20 7.36 -16.21
CA VAL A 132 -4.15 8.35 -16.00
C VAL A 132 -4.80 9.73 -15.94
N ASN A 133 -4.57 10.46 -14.84
CA ASN A 133 -5.01 11.84 -14.74
C ASN A 133 -4.19 12.73 -15.67
N ASN A 134 -4.86 13.52 -16.49
CA ASN A 134 -4.23 14.63 -17.21
C ASN A 134 -4.47 15.93 -16.40
N PRO A 135 -3.43 16.52 -15.77
CA PRO A 135 -3.60 17.65 -14.85
C PRO A 135 -3.87 18.99 -15.54
N LYS A 136 -4.27 19.02 -16.82
CA LYS A 136 -4.47 20.26 -17.57
C LYS A 136 -5.93 20.73 -17.51
N GLY A 137 -6.22 21.61 -16.56
CA GLY A 137 -7.38 22.52 -16.64
C GLY A 137 -8.24 22.59 -15.38
N THR A 138 -8.69 23.80 -15.05
CA THR A 138 -9.62 24.11 -13.94
C THR A 138 -11.09 23.97 -14.34
N ASP A 139 -11.38 23.63 -15.60
CA ASP A 139 -12.75 23.51 -16.10
C ASP A 139 -13.16 22.04 -16.19
N LEU A 140 -14.21 21.71 -15.43
CA LEU A 140 -14.95 20.44 -15.46
C LEU A 140 -15.68 20.28 -16.79
N GLN A 141 -14.96 20.01 -17.86
CA GLN A 141 -15.49 19.16 -18.92
C GLN A 141 -15.11 17.74 -18.55
N HIS A 142 -15.99 16.75 -18.78
CA HIS A 142 -15.65 15.35 -18.71
C HIS A 142 -14.42 15.12 -19.59
N VAL A 143 -13.23 15.16 -18.98
CA VAL A 143 -11.99 14.87 -19.67
C VAL A 143 -12.05 13.39 -19.92
N ASP A 144 -12.11 13.00 -21.20
CA ASP A 144 -11.83 11.64 -21.60
C ASP A 144 -10.53 11.24 -20.89
N LEU A 145 -10.65 10.40 -19.86
CA LEU A 145 -9.52 9.77 -19.21
C LEU A 145 -8.75 9.13 -20.35
N ALA A 146 -7.54 9.62 -20.63
CA ALA A 146 -6.67 8.94 -21.55
C ALA A 146 -6.35 7.61 -20.87
N VAL A 147 -7.11 6.58 -21.23
CA VAL A 147 -6.89 5.22 -20.75
C VAL A 147 -5.55 4.80 -21.33
N GLY A 148 -4.52 4.92 -20.50
CA GLY A 148 -3.21 4.38 -20.82
C GLY A 148 -3.35 2.86 -20.82
N GLN A 149 -3.12 2.23 -21.96
CA GLN A 149 -2.87 0.80 -21.97
C GLN A 149 -1.48 0.60 -21.38
N MET A 150 -1.43 0.04 -20.17
CA MET A 150 -0.18 -0.40 -19.55
C MET A 150 -0.12 -1.92 -19.63
N ASP A 151 1.06 -2.47 -19.84
CA ASP A 151 1.22 -3.92 -19.79
C ASP A 151 1.18 -4.40 -18.33
N PHE A 152 0.45 -5.49 -18.06
CA PHE A 152 0.34 -6.06 -16.71
C PHE A 152 1.69 -6.47 -16.13
N HIS A 153 2.67 -6.86 -16.95
CA HIS A 153 4.03 -7.18 -16.50
C HIS A 153 4.76 -5.93 -16.03
N GLU A 154 4.58 -4.80 -16.71
CA GLU A 154 5.15 -3.51 -16.29
C GLU A 154 4.54 -3.05 -14.96
N LEU A 155 3.22 -3.16 -14.82
CA LEU A 155 2.53 -2.82 -13.58
C LEU A 155 2.98 -3.73 -12.42
N PHE A 156 3.12 -5.03 -12.66
CA PHE A 156 3.65 -5.97 -11.68
C PHE A 156 5.10 -5.68 -11.32
N ALA A 157 5.95 -5.30 -12.28
CA ALA A 157 7.34 -4.94 -12.01
C ALA A 157 7.44 -3.75 -11.06
N ASN A 158 6.63 -2.71 -11.32
CA ASN A 158 6.52 -1.56 -10.44
C ASN A 158 6.01 -1.99 -9.06
N TRP A 159 4.86 -2.66 -8.98
CA TRP A 159 4.29 -3.12 -7.72
C TRP A 159 5.26 -3.98 -6.89
N TYR A 160 5.93 -4.95 -7.54
CA TYR A 160 6.92 -5.82 -6.91
C TYR A 160 8.11 -5.03 -6.37
N ALA A 161 8.62 -4.03 -7.10
CA ALA A 161 9.73 -3.21 -6.62
C ALA A 161 9.41 -2.58 -5.25
N PHE A 162 8.15 -2.16 -5.03
CA PHE A 162 7.69 -1.50 -3.80
C PHE A 162 7.25 -2.43 -2.68
N LEU A 163 7.12 -3.73 -2.92
CA LEU A 163 6.75 -4.65 -1.84
C LEU A 163 7.81 -4.61 -0.72
N PRO A 164 7.39 -4.57 0.55
CA PRO A 164 8.32 -4.70 1.66
C PRO A 164 9.03 -6.08 1.59
N PRO A 165 10.30 -6.19 2.01
CA PRO A 165 11.05 -7.46 1.94
C PRO A 165 10.31 -8.64 2.59
N SER A 166 9.64 -8.39 3.72
CA SER A 166 8.81 -9.35 4.45
C SER A 166 7.63 -9.89 3.63
N ALA A 167 7.10 -9.11 2.69
CA ALA A 167 6.06 -9.53 1.76
C ALA A 167 6.65 -10.28 0.56
N LYS A 168 7.81 -9.84 0.04
CA LYS A 168 8.49 -10.50 -1.10
C LYS A 168 8.84 -11.96 -0.80
N GLU A 169 9.33 -12.25 0.40
CA GLU A 169 9.65 -13.62 0.85
C GLU A 169 8.42 -14.53 0.97
N LYS A 170 7.22 -13.94 1.04
CA LYS A 170 5.94 -14.62 1.20
C LYS A 170 5.06 -14.51 -0.04
N LEU A 171 5.60 -13.96 -1.13
CA LEU A 171 4.86 -13.69 -2.34
C LEU A 171 4.61 -14.99 -3.09
N HIS A 172 3.34 -15.20 -3.43
CA HIS A 172 2.88 -16.18 -4.39
C HIS A 172 2.27 -15.45 -5.60
N VAL A 173 2.78 -15.74 -6.79
CA VAL A 173 2.27 -15.18 -8.04
C VAL A 173 1.51 -16.27 -8.79
N LEU A 174 0.19 -16.09 -8.92
CA LEU A 174 -0.68 -16.96 -9.71
C LEU A 174 -0.77 -16.41 -11.15
N CYS A 175 -0.05 -17.05 -12.07
CA CYS A 175 0.02 -16.65 -13.47
C CYS A 175 -1.13 -17.26 -14.28
N LEU A 176 -1.78 -16.47 -15.12
CA LEU A 176 -2.89 -16.92 -15.98
C LEU A 176 -2.44 -17.50 -17.33
N ASP A 177 -1.18 -17.25 -17.70
CA ASP A 177 -0.56 -17.71 -18.94
C ASP A 177 0.94 -17.97 -18.76
N ASP A 178 1.52 -18.66 -19.74
CA ASP A 178 2.93 -19.05 -19.73
C ASP A 178 3.89 -17.85 -19.85
N ALA A 179 3.47 -16.77 -20.53
CA ALA A 179 4.28 -15.56 -20.65
C ALA A 179 4.46 -14.90 -19.28
N SER A 180 3.39 -14.81 -18.50
CA SER A 180 3.39 -14.29 -17.12
C SER A 180 4.18 -15.18 -16.18
N LEU A 181 4.11 -16.51 -16.35
CA LEU A 181 4.93 -17.45 -15.59
C LEU A 181 6.43 -17.19 -15.79
N GLN A 182 6.84 -17.05 -17.05
CA GLN A 182 8.24 -16.78 -17.39
C GLN A 182 8.69 -15.42 -16.85
N PHE A 183 7.85 -14.40 -17.02
CA PHE A 183 8.12 -13.05 -16.52
C PHE A 183 8.29 -13.04 -14.99
N ALA A 184 7.32 -13.57 -14.25
CA ALA A 184 7.35 -13.60 -12.79
C ALA A 184 8.57 -14.36 -12.24
N ARG A 185 8.95 -15.49 -12.84
CA ARG A 185 10.16 -16.23 -12.45
C ARG A 185 11.45 -15.46 -12.68
N SER A 186 11.48 -14.63 -13.72
CA SER A 186 12.66 -13.81 -14.04
C SER A 186 12.81 -12.62 -13.09
N LEU A 187 11.71 -11.95 -12.77
CA LEU A 187 11.70 -10.73 -11.97
C LEU A 187 11.71 -11.00 -10.46
N ALA A 188 10.95 -12.02 -10.01
CA ALA A 188 10.74 -12.34 -8.61
C ALA A 188 11.24 -13.76 -8.28
N PRO A 189 12.57 -14.01 -8.33
CA PRO A 189 13.13 -15.36 -8.18
C PRO A 189 12.91 -15.99 -6.80
N HIS A 190 12.53 -15.19 -5.80
CA HIS A 190 12.21 -15.64 -4.45
C HIS A 190 10.72 -15.90 -4.22
N ALA A 191 9.86 -15.52 -5.16
CA ALA A 191 8.43 -15.77 -5.06
C ALA A 191 8.08 -17.20 -5.46
N ASP A 192 7.08 -17.77 -4.82
CA ASP A 192 6.44 -18.98 -5.33
C ASP A 192 5.62 -18.59 -6.57
N VAL A 193 5.80 -19.29 -7.69
CA VAL A 193 5.09 -18.98 -8.94
C VAL A 193 4.35 -20.22 -9.44
N SER A 194 3.03 -20.11 -9.59
CA SER A 194 2.16 -21.17 -10.11
C SER A 194 1.38 -20.69 -11.32
N VAL A 195 0.92 -21.63 -12.15
CA VAL A 195 -0.01 -21.34 -13.24
C VAL A 195 -1.43 -21.73 -12.80
N ALA A 196 -2.39 -20.86 -13.07
CA ALA A 196 -3.80 -21.12 -12.88
C ALA A 196 -4.29 -22.25 -13.79
N GLN A 197 -5.18 -23.09 -13.28
CA GLN A 197 -5.88 -24.04 -14.15
C GLN A 197 -6.82 -23.29 -15.10
N GLN A 198 -7.10 -23.87 -16.27
CA GLN A 198 -7.97 -23.24 -17.27
C GLN A 198 -9.33 -22.87 -16.68
N GLY A 199 -9.78 -21.64 -16.94
CA GLY A 199 -11.09 -21.14 -16.49
C GLY A 199 -11.07 -19.63 -16.28
N PRO A 200 -12.20 -19.05 -15.80
CA PRO A 200 -12.27 -17.64 -15.47
C PRO A 200 -11.23 -17.25 -14.41
N PRO A 201 -10.48 -16.15 -14.59
CA PRO A 201 -9.36 -15.76 -13.71
C PRO A 201 -9.73 -15.74 -12.22
N PHE A 202 -10.85 -15.11 -11.88
CA PHE A 202 -11.28 -14.92 -10.50
C PHE A 202 -11.70 -16.22 -9.82
N ARG A 203 -12.18 -17.20 -10.59
CA ARG A 203 -12.48 -18.53 -10.08
C ARG A 203 -11.20 -19.30 -9.77
N ALA A 204 -10.22 -19.27 -10.68
CA ALA A 204 -8.92 -19.90 -10.44
C ALA A 204 -8.24 -19.31 -9.19
N ARG A 205 -8.35 -18.00 -8.98
CA ARG A 205 -7.90 -17.34 -7.75
C ARG A 205 -8.55 -17.89 -6.50
N LEU A 206 -9.88 -17.97 -6.46
CA LEU A 206 -10.59 -18.43 -5.27
C LEU A 206 -10.36 -19.92 -4.98
N GLU A 207 -10.22 -20.75 -6.01
CA GLU A 207 -9.82 -22.15 -5.85
C GLU A 207 -8.39 -22.26 -5.28
N PHE A 208 -7.48 -21.39 -5.71
CA PHE A 208 -6.13 -21.33 -5.18
C PHE A 208 -6.08 -20.84 -3.73
N ILE A 209 -6.84 -19.79 -3.40
CA ILE A 209 -7.01 -19.30 -2.02
C ILE A 209 -7.55 -20.43 -1.14
N ARG A 210 -8.57 -21.16 -1.61
CA ARG A 210 -9.15 -22.31 -0.89
C ARG A 210 -8.09 -23.37 -0.58
N LYS A 211 -7.20 -23.68 -1.53
CA LYS A 211 -6.09 -24.62 -1.32
C LYS A 211 -5.11 -24.12 -0.24
N LEU A 212 -4.72 -22.85 -0.28
CA LEU A 212 -3.82 -22.26 0.72
C LEU A 212 -4.46 -22.21 2.12
N LEU A 213 -5.72 -21.82 2.22
CA LEU A 213 -6.45 -21.83 3.49
C LEU A 213 -6.59 -23.26 4.06
N GLY A 214 -6.81 -24.26 3.20
CA GLY A 214 -6.83 -25.68 3.59
C GLY A 214 -5.49 -26.19 4.13
N GLN A 215 -4.38 -25.49 3.87
CA GLN A 215 -3.07 -25.75 4.47
C GLN A 215 -2.87 -25.01 5.80
N GLY A 216 -3.89 -24.30 6.30
CA GLY A 216 -3.82 -23.49 7.52
C GLY A 216 -3.16 -22.13 7.31
N LYS A 217 -2.90 -21.72 6.07
CA LYS A 217 -2.24 -20.43 5.78
C LYS A 217 -3.22 -19.28 5.85
N THR A 218 -2.73 -18.12 6.29
CA THR A 218 -3.43 -16.83 6.09
C THR A 218 -3.00 -16.26 4.74
N VAL A 219 -3.95 -15.76 3.95
CA VAL A 219 -3.68 -15.26 2.59
C VAL A 219 -4.07 -13.80 2.50
N LEU A 220 -3.13 -12.93 2.13
CA LEU A 220 -3.43 -11.58 1.69
C LEU A 220 -3.41 -11.53 0.18
N GLN A 221 -4.59 -11.44 -0.42
CA GLN A 221 -4.71 -11.13 -1.83
C GLN A 221 -4.50 -9.63 -2.05
N SER A 222 -3.68 -9.30 -3.05
CA SER A 222 -3.56 -7.95 -3.58
C SER A 222 -3.42 -8.01 -5.10
N ASP A 223 -4.30 -7.32 -5.81
CA ASP A 223 -4.15 -7.09 -7.23
C ASP A 223 -2.95 -6.15 -7.45
N VAL A 224 -2.31 -6.25 -8.62
CA VAL A 224 -1.10 -5.47 -8.95
C VAL A 224 -1.38 -3.97 -9.11
N ASP A 225 -2.65 -3.61 -9.32
CA ASP A 225 -3.13 -2.23 -9.38
C ASP A 225 -3.59 -1.70 -8.00
N ALA A 226 -3.49 -2.50 -6.94
CA ALA A 226 -3.70 -2.09 -5.55
C ALA A 226 -2.35 -1.70 -4.92
N VAL A 227 -2.05 -0.41 -4.93
CA VAL A 227 -0.81 0.17 -4.43
C VAL A 227 -0.88 0.31 -2.91
N TRP A 228 0.16 -0.19 -2.24
CA TRP A 228 0.29 -0.13 -0.80
C TRP A 228 1.02 1.16 -0.42
N LEU A 229 0.31 2.08 0.23
CA LEU A 229 0.93 3.34 0.67
C LEU A 229 1.85 3.14 1.88
N GLN A 230 1.64 2.03 2.62
CA GLN A 230 2.43 1.56 3.76
C GLN A 230 2.41 0.03 3.80
N ASP A 231 3.35 -0.61 4.51
CA ASP A 231 3.29 -2.06 4.76
C ASP A 231 2.02 -2.40 5.58
N PRO A 232 1.05 -3.15 5.02
CA PRO A 232 -0.18 -3.43 5.73
C PRO A 232 -0.04 -4.57 6.74
N LEU A 233 1.02 -5.38 6.65
CA LEU A 233 1.15 -6.61 7.43
C LEU A 233 1.18 -6.36 8.95
N PRO A 234 1.90 -5.36 9.49
CA PRO A 234 1.89 -5.07 10.92
C PRO A 234 0.50 -4.72 11.46
N TYR A 235 -0.34 -4.07 10.66
CA TYR A 235 -1.71 -3.74 11.02
C TYR A 235 -2.62 -4.97 10.92
N LEU A 236 -2.61 -5.66 9.77
CA LEU A 236 -3.48 -6.82 9.49
C LEU A 236 -3.33 -7.97 10.49
N ARG A 237 -2.13 -8.16 11.07
CA ARG A 237 -1.87 -9.14 12.14
C ARG A 237 -2.59 -8.82 13.46
N LYS A 238 -2.94 -7.55 13.71
CA LYS A 238 -3.61 -7.11 14.94
C LYS A 238 -5.13 -7.11 14.79
N VAL A 239 -5.63 -7.17 13.56
CA VAL A 239 -7.06 -7.20 13.25
C VAL A 239 -7.58 -8.61 13.58
N PRO A 240 -8.63 -8.77 14.40
CA PRO A 240 -9.15 -10.09 14.78
C PRO A 240 -10.11 -10.71 13.75
N GLU A 241 -10.70 -9.92 12.84
CA GLU A 241 -11.75 -10.37 11.93
C GLU A 241 -11.27 -11.37 10.89
N HIS A 242 -12.08 -12.37 10.57
CA HIS A 242 -11.69 -13.45 9.67
C HIS A 242 -11.47 -13.00 8.23
N LEU A 243 -12.22 -11.98 7.80
CA LEU A 243 -12.15 -11.37 6.49
C LEU A 243 -11.86 -9.88 6.67
N VAL A 244 -10.87 -9.37 5.93
CA VAL A 244 -10.57 -7.93 5.91
C VAL A 244 -10.49 -7.51 4.46
N ALA A 245 -11.26 -6.50 4.04
CA ALA A 245 -11.24 -6.02 2.67
C ALA A 245 -10.98 -4.51 2.63
N MET A 246 -10.42 -4.04 1.53
CA MET A 246 -10.45 -2.61 1.21
C MET A 246 -11.88 -2.18 0.84
N ARG A 247 -12.21 -0.93 1.10
CA ARG A 247 -13.47 -0.31 0.63
C ARG A 247 -13.44 -0.05 -0.87
N GLU A 248 -14.60 -0.10 -1.50
CA GLU A 248 -14.80 0.50 -2.81
C GLU A 248 -14.94 2.02 -2.68
N PHE A 249 -14.53 2.77 -3.71
CA PHE A 249 -14.55 4.24 -3.69
C PHE A 249 -15.97 4.82 -3.79
N THR A 250 -16.89 4.15 -4.48
CA THR A 250 -18.21 4.68 -4.82
C THR A 250 -19.24 4.60 -3.69
N ASP A 251 -19.04 3.68 -2.73
CA ASP A 251 -19.92 3.55 -1.56
C ASP A 251 -19.12 3.05 -0.35
N TRP A 252 -19.25 3.76 0.78
CA TRP A 252 -18.47 3.58 2.01
C TRP A 252 -18.70 2.23 2.71
N HIS A 253 -19.70 1.48 2.25
CA HIS A 253 -20.09 0.17 2.77
C HIS A 253 -19.81 -1.00 1.83
N GLU A 254 -19.31 -0.73 0.62
CA GLU A 254 -19.02 -1.79 -0.34
C GLU A 254 -17.59 -2.30 -0.20
N PRO A 255 -17.38 -3.61 -0.10
CA PRO A 255 -16.04 -4.15 -0.14
C PRO A 255 -15.51 -4.27 -1.58
N ASN A 256 -14.21 -4.13 -1.73
CA ASN A 256 -13.48 -4.35 -2.99
C ASN A 256 -12.68 -5.66 -2.92
N ALA A 257 -12.74 -6.44 -4.00
CA ALA A 257 -12.11 -7.75 -4.07
C ALA A 257 -10.63 -7.73 -4.43
N GLY A 258 -10.07 -6.60 -4.86
CA GLY A 258 -8.67 -6.44 -5.25
C GLY A 258 -7.69 -6.34 -4.07
N PHE A 259 -8.16 -6.20 -2.84
CA PHE A 259 -7.32 -6.29 -1.64
C PHE A 259 -8.12 -6.94 -0.49
N ILE A 260 -7.81 -8.20 -0.20
CA ILE A 260 -8.52 -8.99 0.81
C ILE A 260 -7.54 -9.84 1.64
N LEU A 261 -7.66 -9.78 2.96
CA LEU A 261 -7.10 -10.76 3.87
C LEU A 261 -8.11 -11.87 4.15
N TYR A 262 -7.67 -13.10 3.93
CA TYR A 262 -8.38 -14.34 4.22
C TYR A 262 -7.69 -15.10 5.35
N ARG A 263 -8.47 -15.57 6.33
CA ARG A 263 -7.99 -16.51 7.35
C ARG A 263 -8.61 -17.90 7.18
N PRO A 264 -7.96 -18.97 7.68
CA PRO A 264 -8.43 -20.34 7.50
C PRO A 264 -9.89 -20.59 7.92
N GLN A 265 -10.41 -19.84 8.89
CA GLN A 265 -11.80 -19.94 9.36
C GLN A 265 -12.84 -19.67 8.27
N LEU A 266 -12.45 -18.99 7.18
CA LEU A 266 -13.32 -18.70 6.04
C LEU A 266 -13.57 -19.92 5.12
N LEU A 267 -12.73 -20.95 5.23
CA LEU A 267 -12.67 -22.07 4.29
C LEU A 267 -14.02 -22.79 4.12
N GLU A 268 -14.71 -23.04 5.22
CA GLU A 268 -15.90 -23.92 5.23
C GLU A 268 -17.20 -23.20 4.88
N LYS A 269 -17.27 -21.88 5.10
CA LYS A 269 -18.54 -21.13 4.99
C LYS A 269 -18.51 -20.08 3.89
N PHE A 270 -17.54 -19.16 3.97
CA PHE A 270 -17.53 -17.99 3.10
C PHE A 270 -17.09 -18.32 1.68
N LEU A 271 -15.98 -19.05 1.51
CA LEU A 271 -15.48 -19.37 0.16
C LEU A 271 -16.46 -20.19 -0.69
N PRO A 272 -17.14 -21.23 -0.16
CA PRO A 272 -18.14 -21.96 -0.95
C PRO A 272 -19.32 -21.07 -1.36
N ALA A 273 -19.83 -20.24 -0.44
CA ALA A 273 -20.93 -19.32 -0.72
C ALA A 273 -20.54 -18.28 -1.77
N TRP A 274 -19.35 -17.70 -1.67
CA TRP A 274 -18.87 -16.73 -2.64
C TRP A 274 -18.59 -17.37 -4.01
N SER A 275 -17.98 -18.55 -4.03
CA SER A 275 -17.78 -19.33 -5.26
C SER A 275 -19.11 -19.66 -5.95
N GLN A 276 -20.16 -19.97 -5.19
CA GLN A 276 -21.49 -20.19 -5.72
C GLN A 276 -22.11 -18.89 -6.25
N ALA A 277 -21.99 -17.78 -5.51
CA ALA A 277 -22.53 -16.48 -5.90
C ALA A 277 -21.89 -15.92 -7.17
N MET A 278 -20.58 -16.15 -7.37
CA MET A 278 -19.91 -15.79 -8.63
C MET A 278 -20.49 -16.57 -9.82
N GLY A 279 -20.85 -17.84 -9.66
CA GLY A 279 -21.38 -18.67 -10.75
C GLY A 279 -20.44 -18.72 -11.97
N ALA A 280 -20.94 -18.21 -13.11
CA ALA A 280 -20.16 -18.05 -14.35
C ALA A 280 -19.71 -16.61 -14.61
N SER A 281 -19.88 -15.71 -13.64
CA SER A 281 -19.49 -14.30 -13.73
C SER A 281 -17.98 -14.16 -13.98
N SER A 282 -17.62 -13.18 -14.80
CA SER A 282 -16.25 -12.71 -14.98
C SER A 282 -15.93 -11.52 -14.06
N ASP A 283 -16.60 -11.42 -12.91
CA ASP A 283 -16.40 -10.41 -11.88
C ASP A 283 -16.66 -11.03 -10.50
N ASP A 284 -15.78 -10.74 -9.56
CA ASP A 284 -15.89 -11.17 -8.17
C ASP A 284 -16.30 -10.06 -7.20
N ASN A 285 -16.27 -8.79 -7.62
CA ASN A 285 -16.74 -7.66 -6.81
C ASN A 285 -18.26 -7.67 -6.66
N THR A 286 -19.01 -7.73 -7.76
CA THR A 286 -20.49 -7.75 -7.74
C THR A 286 -21.06 -8.82 -6.81
N PRO A 287 -20.67 -10.11 -6.92
CA PRO A 287 -21.20 -11.13 -6.02
C PRO A 287 -20.76 -10.92 -4.57
N MET A 288 -19.54 -10.40 -4.34
CA MET A 288 -19.09 -10.08 -2.98
C MET A 288 -19.92 -8.96 -2.36
N ARG A 289 -20.17 -7.88 -3.10
CA ARG A 289 -21.02 -6.77 -2.67
C ARG A 289 -22.43 -7.26 -2.37
N ALA A 290 -23.03 -8.04 -3.27
CA ALA A 290 -24.36 -8.60 -3.06
C ALA A 290 -24.46 -9.45 -1.78
N MET A 291 -23.42 -10.21 -1.45
CA MET A 291 -23.36 -10.98 -0.19
C MET A 291 -23.36 -10.07 1.04
N PHE A 292 -22.71 -8.90 1.00
CA PHE A 292 -22.61 -7.98 2.13
C PHE A 292 -23.62 -6.82 2.13
N GLN A 293 -24.44 -6.67 1.09
CA GLN A 293 -25.51 -5.67 1.03
C GLN A 293 -26.54 -5.85 2.16
N THR A 294 -26.77 -7.09 2.60
CA THR A 294 -27.70 -7.40 3.70
C THR A 294 -26.99 -7.59 5.04
N ALA A 295 -25.69 -7.34 5.12
CA ALA A 295 -24.94 -7.54 6.36
C ALA A 295 -25.33 -6.50 7.41
N THR A 296 -25.40 -6.94 8.66
CA THR A 296 -25.56 -6.02 9.79
C THR A 296 -24.24 -5.30 10.02
N TRP A 297 -24.17 -4.04 9.57
CA TRP A 297 -23.00 -3.19 9.77
C TRP A 297 -22.95 -2.63 11.19
N ARG A 298 -21.78 -2.71 11.83
CA ARG A 298 -21.50 -2.08 13.12
C ARG A 298 -20.54 -0.90 12.92
N PRO A 299 -20.98 0.34 13.24
CA PRO A 299 -20.16 1.54 13.09
C PRO A 299 -19.33 1.90 14.33
N ASP A 300 -19.28 1.03 15.35
CA ASP A 300 -18.71 1.32 16.68
C ASP A 300 -17.19 1.15 16.80
N LEU A 301 -16.49 0.92 15.69
CA LEU A 301 -15.03 0.77 15.68
C LEU A 301 -14.33 2.13 15.52
N PRO A 302 -13.23 2.40 16.25
CA PRO A 302 -12.52 3.68 16.16
C PRO A 302 -11.94 3.87 14.75
N ASP A 303 -12.07 5.10 14.25
CA ASP A 303 -11.55 5.64 13.00
C ASP A 303 -11.92 4.86 11.72
N THR A 304 -13.10 5.18 11.17
CA THR A 304 -13.49 5.00 9.75
C THR A 304 -13.57 3.57 9.22
N SER A 305 -13.49 2.52 10.04
CA SER A 305 -13.74 1.13 9.62
C SER A 305 -15.18 0.71 9.92
N SER A 306 -15.76 -0.15 9.09
CA SER A 306 -17.09 -0.74 9.31
C SER A 306 -16.94 -2.24 9.32
N SER A 307 -17.67 -2.92 10.21
CA SER A 307 -17.68 -4.38 10.25
C SER A 307 -19.07 -4.94 9.96
N GLY A 308 -19.15 -5.91 9.06
CA GLY A 308 -20.38 -6.63 8.74
C GLY A 308 -20.27 -8.09 9.16
N GLU A 309 -21.37 -8.71 9.56
CA GLU A 309 -21.40 -10.16 9.84
C GLU A 309 -22.32 -10.87 8.85
N LEU A 310 -21.78 -11.90 8.19
CA LEU A 310 -22.51 -12.74 7.25
C LEU A 310 -22.06 -14.19 7.43
N LEU A 311 -22.99 -15.13 7.55
CA LEU A 311 -22.67 -16.57 7.73
C LEU A 311 -21.78 -16.85 8.97
N GLY A 312 -21.82 -16.00 10.00
CA GLY A 312 -20.93 -16.06 11.17
C GLY A 312 -19.49 -15.67 10.85
N VAL A 313 -19.25 -15.00 9.72
CA VAL A 313 -17.97 -14.41 9.32
C VAL A 313 -18.06 -12.90 9.49
N THR A 314 -17.13 -12.35 10.27
CA THR A 314 -16.94 -10.92 10.40
C THR A 314 -16.01 -10.41 9.30
N LEU A 315 -16.52 -9.42 8.56
CA LEU A 315 -15.77 -8.64 7.59
C LEU A 315 -15.39 -7.31 8.23
N ARG A 316 -14.12 -6.91 8.17
CA ARG A 316 -13.68 -5.53 8.45
C ARG A 316 -13.34 -4.82 7.15
N LEU A 317 -13.92 -3.63 6.95
CA LEU A 317 -13.54 -2.73 5.87
C LEU A 317 -12.45 -1.77 6.33
N LEU A 318 -11.33 -1.76 5.60
CA LEU A 318 -10.22 -0.84 5.84
C LEU A 318 -10.50 0.51 5.19
N PRO A 319 -10.06 1.61 5.83
CA PRO A 319 -10.19 2.91 5.21
C PRO A 319 -9.29 3.04 3.98
N LEU A 320 -9.80 3.74 2.97
CA LEU A 320 -9.14 3.92 1.67
C LEU A 320 -7.75 4.56 1.78
N HIS A 321 -7.47 5.40 2.79
CA HIS A 321 -6.16 6.06 2.87
C HIS A 321 -4.98 5.13 3.15
N LEU A 322 -5.22 3.87 3.51
CA LEU A 322 -4.17 2.86 3.65
C LEU A 322 -3.77 2.26 2.28
N PHE A 323 -4.63 2.36 1.25
CA PHE A 323 -4.49 1.66 -0.02
C PHE A 323 -5.05 2.49 -1.19
N ALA A 324 -4.26 2.70 -2.24
CA ALA A 324 -4.73 3.38 -3.44
C ALA A 324 -4.85 2.40 -4.61
N ARG A 325 -5.95 2.44 -5.36
CA ARG A 325 -6.01 1.77 -6.66
C ARG A 325 -5.54 2.71 -7.74
N VAL A 326 -4.73 2.23 -8.68
CA VAL A 326 -4.30 3.04 -9.84
C VAL A 326 -5.51 3.45 -10.68
N ALA A 327 -6.55 2.59 -10.79
CA ALA A 327 -7.81 2.92 -11.45
C ALA A 327 -8.62 4.05 -10.77
N ALA A 328 -8.41 4.27 -9.47
CA ALA A 328 -9.17 5.23 -8.65
C ALA A 328 -8.37 6.50 -8.29
N ALA A 329 -7.11 6.60 -8.71
CA ALA A 329 -6.35 7.84 -8.58
C ALA A 329 -6.94 8.99 -9.44
N THR A 330 -8.03 8.76 -10.17
CA THR A 330 -8.38 9.57 -11.34
C THR A 330 -9.84 9.95 -11.56
N SER A 331 -10.84 9.47 -10.81
CA SER A 331 -12.24 9.72 -11.20
C SER A 331 -13.10 10.60 -10.28
N GLU A 332 -12.72 10.92 -9.03
CA GLU A 332 -13.64 11.68 -8.14
C GLU A 332 -13.00 12.80 -7.28
N CYS A 333 -11.73 13.12 -7.46
CA CYS A 333 -11.09 14.23 -6.72
C CYS A 333 -10.97 15.50 -7.56
N THR A 334 -12.09 16.08 -8.01
CA THR A 334 -12.11 17.39 -8.66
C THR A 334 -12.86 18.40 -7.79
N GLY A 335 -12.11 19.12 -6.95
CA GLY A 335 -12.60 20.25 -6.16
C GLY A 335 -11.67 20.65 -5.01
N ALA A 336 -11.01 19.69 -4.35
CA ALA A 336 -10.03 19.97 -3.31
C ALA A 336 -9.13 18.76 -3.08
N GLY A 337 -7.91 18.77 -3.63
CA GLY A 337 -6.80 17.88 -3.25
C GLY A 337 -7.03 16.38 -3.47
N MET A 338 -6.27 15.78 -4.39
CA MET A 338 -6.15 14.33 -4.48
C MET A 338 -5.74 13.73 -3.11
N ILE A 339 -6.39 12.63 -2.71
CA ILE A 339 -6.06 11.91 -1.49
C ILE A 339 -4.85 11.02 -1.76
N HIS A 340 -3.66 11.52 -1.45
CA HIS A 340 -2.39 10.81 -1.66
C HIS A 340 -1.80 10.22 -0.38
N ASN A 341 -2.35 10.59 0.77
CA ASN A 341 -1.93 10.13 2.09
C ASN A 341 -3.06 10.33 3.12
N GLN A 342 -2.84 9.82 4.32
CA GLN A 342 -3.76 9.91 5.47
C GLN A 342 -4.09 11.36 5.87
N ALA A 343 -3.16 12.31 5.69
CA ALA A 343 -3.37 13.71 6.03
C ALA A 343 -4.35 14.41 5.07
N ASN A 344 -4.30 14.12 3.77
CA ASN A 344 -5.28 14.64 2.79
C ASN A 344 -6.68 14.08 3.03
N PHE A 345 -6.77 12.81 3.43
CA PHE A 345 -8.02 12.17 3.83
C PHE A 345 -8.63 12.82 5.08
N GLN A 346 -7.81 13.09 6.11
CA GLN A 346 -8.25 13.78 7.35
C GLN A 346 -8.66 15.25 7.09
N LYS A 347 -7.99 15.95 6.17
CA LYS A 347 -8.35 17.33 5.80
C LYS A 347 -9.70 17.42 5.07
N GLN A 348 -10.02 16.48 4.18
CA GLN A 348 -11.34 16.45 3.53
C GLN A 348 -12.47 16.09 4.52
N LEU A 349 -12.21 15.26 5.53
CA LEU A 349 -13.15 15.02 6.63
C LEU A 349 -13.44 16.31 7.43
N SER A 350 -12.44 17.16 7.66
CA SER A 350 -12.65 18.46 8.33
C SER A 350 -13.41 19.50 7.49
N VAL A 351 -13.58 19.27 6.19
CA VAL A 351 -14.36 20.14 5.28
C VAL A 351 -15.83 19.70 5.19
N LYS A 352 -16.17 18.48 5.65
CA LYS A 352 -17.55 17.93 5.59
C LYS A 352 -18.43 18.22 6.81
N GLU A 353 -17.97 19.08 7.73
CA GLU A 353 -18.83 19.73 8.73
C GLU A 353 -19.14 21.21 8.39
N PHE A 354 -18.79 21.70 7.19
CA PHE A 354 -18.95 23.13 6.87
C PHE A 354 -20.04 23.53 5.89
N LEU A 355 -20.76 22.61 5.22
CA LEU A 355 -22.00 22.97 4.50
C LEU A 355 -22.99 21.80 4.48
N ASN A 356 -23.82 21.78 5.53
CA ASN A 356 -25.02 20.96 5.83
C ASN A 356 -24.83 19.66 6.60
#